data_AF-A0A6G0PXF5-F1
#
_entry.id   AF-A0A6G0PXF5-F1
#
_cell.length_a   1.000
_cell.length_b   1.000
_cell.length_c   1.000
_cell.angle_alpha   90.00
_cell.angle_beta   90.00
_cell.angle_gamma   90.00
#
_symmetry.space_group_name_H-M   'P 1'
#
loop_
_entity.id
_entity.type
_entity.pdbx_description
1 polymer ?
#
loop_
_entity_poly.entity_id
_entity_poly.type
_entity_poly.pdbx_seq_one_letter_code
_entity_poly.pdbx_strand_id
1 'polypeptide(L)'
;MVLGGLIHDSKMTKEKLSSWVKSGGTIETVGARLGLQQGLSLEKNAEHMNYEALAKFIRMKFEAKNAGKQLPYAEFGTGLQNKEKTKNFLAGELIAGSSVENVGKYLGVWGLPLNQQRIHANWRAFKRYSKMYA
;
A
#
# COMPACT_ATOMS: atom_id res chain seq x y z
N MET A 1 -15.63 -20.94 -12.58
CA MET A 1 -16.11 -19.63 -12.09
C MET A 1 -15.05 -18.58 -12.40
N VAL A 2 -15.34 -17.69 -13.34
CA VAL A 2 -14.44 -16.60 -13.74
C VAL A 2 -14.53 -15.51 -12.67
N LEU A 3 -13.43 -15.29 -11.92
CA LEU A 3 -13.30 -14.28 -10.86
C LEU A 3 -13.13 -12.85 -11.42
N GLY A 4 -13.84 -12.51 -12.49
CA GLY A 4 -13.73 -11.21 -13.17
C GLY A 4 -14.50 -10.07 -12.48
N GLY A 5 -15.30 -10.34 -11.43
CA GLY A 5 -16.30 -9.38 -10.93
C GLY A 5 -16.26 -9.09 -9.42
N LEU A 6 -15.18 -9.42 -8.71
CA LEU A 6 -15.20 -9.45 -7.24
C LEU A 6 -15.23 -8.04 -6.59
N ILE A 7 -15.03 -6.96 -7.34
CA ILE A 7 -14.68 -5.61 -6.83
C ILE A 7 -15.36 -4.52 -7.66
N HIS A 8 -16.70 -4.47 -7.65
CA HIS A 8 -17.42 -3.26 -8.10
C HIS A 8 -17.83 -2.36 -6.92
N ASP A 9 -18.07 -2.96 -5.74
CA ASP A 9 -18.41 -2.22 -4.52
C ASP A 9 -17.21 -2.09 -3.55
N SER A 10 -16.82 -0.85 -3.25
CA SER A 10 -15.67 -0.52 -2.39
C SER A 10 -15.82 -0.98 -0.95
N LYS A 11 -17.05 -0.98 -0.41
CA LYS A 11 -17.37 -1.39 0.96
C LYS A 11 -17.27 -2.90 1.09
N MET A 12 -17.94 -3.64 0.21
CA MET A 12 -17.89 -5.10 0.15
C MET A 12 -16.46 -5.61 -0.03
N THR A 13 -15.69 -4.94 -0.91
CA THR A 13 -14.27 -5.26 -1.11
C THR A 13 -13.48 -5.08 0.18
N LYS A 14 -13.67 -3.97 0.90
CA LYS A 14 -12.99 -3.73 2.17
C LYS A 14 -13.34 -4.79 3.22
N GLU A 15 -14.60 -5.16 3.33
CA GLU A 15 -15.06 -6.19 4.28
C GLU A 15 -14.44 -7.55 3.98
N LYS A 16 -14.43 -7.96 2.71
CA LYS A 16 -13.84 -9.22 2.27
C LYS A 16 -12.33 -9.28 2.51
N LEU A 17 -11.60 -8.21 2.15
CA LEU A 17 -10.17 -8.09 2.46
C LEU A 17 -9.91 -8.12 3.97
N SER A 18 -10.76 -7.47 4.77
CA SER A 18 -10.64 -7.46 6.24
C SER A 18 -10.79 -8.87 6.81
N SER A 19 -11.77 -9.62 6.31
CA SER A 19 -11.97 -11.02 6.68
C SER A 19 -10.73 -11.87 6.36
N TRP A 20 -10.14 -11.69 5.18
CA TRP A 20 -8.92 -12.40 4.80
C TRP A 20 -7.69 -12.02 5.63
N VAL A 21 -7.59 -10.78 6.09
CA VAL A 21 -6.53 -10.39 7.04
C VAL A 21 -6.72 -11.09 8.37
N LYS A 22 -7.95 -11.10 8.91
CA LYS A 22 -8.28 -11.76 10.18
C LYS A 22 -8.05 -13.27 10.11
N SER A 23 -8.32 -13.90 8.98
CA SER A 23 -8.09 -15.33 8.77
C SER A 23 -6.63 -15.69 8.49
N GLY A 24 -5.68 -14.74 8.59
CA GLY A 24 -4.26 -15.00 8.37
C GLY A 24 -3.86 -15.22 6.91
N GLY A 25 -4.62 -14.70 5.95
CA GLY A 25 -4.31 -14.82 4.53
C GLY A 25 -2.88 -14.35 4.19
N THR A 26 -2.24 -15.04 3.27
CA THR A 26 -0.93 -14.65 2.70
C THR A 26 -1.12 -13.86 1.40
N ILE A 27 -0.06 -13.21 0.93
CA ILE A 27 -0.10 -12.44 -0.32
C ILE A 27 -0.41 -13.38 -1.49
N GLU A 28 0.16 -14.58 -1.47
CA GLU A 28 -0.01 -15.64 -2.47
C GLU A 28 -1.46 -16.15 -2.50
N THR A 29 -1.97 -16.55 -1.33
CA THR A 29 -3.32 -17.12 -1.21
C THR A 29 -4.41 -16.10 -1.52
N VAL A 30 -4.23 -14.83 -1.12
CA VAL A 30 -5.16 -13.76 -1.50
C VAL A 30 -5.00 -13.38 -2.95
N GLY A 31 -3.78 -13.36 -3.49
CA GLY A 31 -3.55 -13.15 -4.91
C GLY A 31 -4.27 -14.17 -5.78
N ALA A 32 -4.19 -15.45 -5.42
CA ALA A 32 -4.93 -16.53 -6.06
C ALA A 32 -6.45 -16.29 -6.04
N ARG A 33 -7.00 -15.92 -4.87
CA ARG A 33 -8.43 -15.59 -4.71
C ARG A 33 -8.87 -14.38 -5.51
N LEU A 34 -7.96 -13.45 -5.79
CA LEU A 34 -8.18 -12.29 -6.64
C LEU A 34 -7.99 -12.60 -8.13
N GLY A 35 -7.71 -13.85 -8.49
CA GLY A 35 -7.48 -14.26 -9.88
C GLY A 35 -6.11 -13.87 -10.43
N LEU A 36 -5.18 -13.41 -9.58
CA LEU A 36 -3.79 -13.17 -10.01
C LEU A 36 -3.14 -14.50 -10.39
N GLN A 37 -2.38 -14.47 -11.49
CA GLN A 37 -1.76 -15.67 -12.02
C GLN A 37 -0.71 -16.19 -11.03
N GLN A 38 -0.84 -17.46 -10.68
CA GLN A 38 0.06 -18.15 -9.77
C GLN A 38 1.42 -18.39 -10.44
N GLY A 39 2.50 -18.32 -9.67
CA GLY A 39 3.86 -18.48 -10.17
C GLY A 39 4.41 -17.28 -10.95
N LEU A 40 3.61 -16.25 -11.21
CA LEU A 40 4.10 -14.98 -11.73
C LEU A 40 4.57 -14.05 -10.62
N SER A 41 5.60 -13.24 -10.92
CA SER A 41 6.03 -12.17 -10.01
C SER A 41 4.92 -11.13 -9.84
N LEU A 42 5.02 -10.34 -8.77
CA LEU A 42 4.13 -9.20 -8.55
C LEU A 42 4.24 -8.16 -9.68
N GLU A 43 5.37 -8.11 -10.40
CA GLU A 43 5.49 -7.25 -11.59
C GLU A 43 4.62 -7.72 -12.74
N LYS A 44 4.65 -9.01 -13.06
CA LYS A 44 3.83 -9.51 -14.17
C LYS A 44 2.33 -9.48 -13.87
N ASN A 45 1.95 -9.53 -12.59
CA ASN A 45 0.57 -9.40 -12.14
C ASN A 45 0.09 -7.95 -12.01
N ALA A 46 0.95 -6.95 -12.21
CA ALA A 46 0.64 -5.54 -11.97
C ALA A 46 -0.45 -4.96 -12.88
N GLU A 47 -0.60 -5.52 -14.08
CA GLU A 47 -1.60 -5.11 -15.07
C GLU A 47 -2.98 -5.73 -14.82
N HIS A 48 -3.06 -6.69 -13.90
CA HIS A 48 -4.32 -7.35 -13.59
C HIS A 48 -5.30 -6.39 -12.91
N MET A 49 -6.57 -6.41 -13.32
CA MET A 49 -7.62 -5.50 -12.81
C MET A 49 -7.77 -5.51 -11.28
N ASN A 50 -7.43 -6.64 -10.64
CA ASN A 50 -7.52 -6.81 -9.19
C ASN A 50 -6.21 -6.51 -8.43
N TYR A 51 -5.16 -6.00 -9.09
CA TYR A 51 -3.87 -5.72 -8.43
C TYR A 51 -4.01 -4.67 -7.31
N GLU A 52 -4.84 -3.64 -7.51
CA GLU A 52 -5.13 -2.63 -6.48
C GLU A 52 -5.76 -3.23 -5.22
N ALA A 53 -6.55 -4.30 -5.38
CA ALA A 53 -7.12 -5.01 -4.25
C ALA A 53 -6.07 -5.78 -3.46
N LEU A 54 -5.07 -6.36 -4.14
CA LEU A 54 -3.93 -6.98 -3.49
C LEU A 54 -3.11 -5.92 -2.73
N ALA A 55 -2.85 -4.76 -3.34
CA ALA A 55 -2.14 -3.67 -2.67
C ALA A 55 -2.88 -3.21 -1.40
N LYS A 56 -4.21 -3.09 -1.47
CA LYS A 56 -5.06 -2.80 -0.31
C LYS A 56 -5.00 -3.90 0.75
N PHE A 57 -4.99 -5.17 0.36
CA PHE A 57 -4.82 -6.29 1.29
C PHE A 57 -3.49 -6.24 2.03
N ILE A 58 -2.38 -6.05 1.30
CA ILE A 58 -1.03 -5.94 1.87
C ILE A 58 -0.98 -4.80 2.89
N ARG A 59 -1.58 -3.65 2.56
CA ARG A 59 -1.71 -2.52 3.48
C ARG A 59 -2.47 -2.89 4.75
N MET A 60 -3.64 -3.51 4.62
CA MET A 60 -4.46 -3.88 5.77
C MET A 60 -3.76 -4.92 6.65
N LYS A 61 -2.99 -5.83 6.05
CA LYS A 61 -2.14 -6.78 6.77
C LYS A 61 -1.03 -6.08 7.56
N PHE A 62 -0.35 -5.09 6.95
CA PHE A 62 0.63 -4.24 7.63
C PHE A 62 0.01 -3.46 8.79
N GLU A 63 -1.17 -2.86 8.59
CA GLU A 63 -1.90 -2.14 9.64
C GLU A 63 -2.30 -3.08 10.79
N ALA A 64 -2.85 -4.26 10.49
CA ALA A 64 -3.29 -5.23 11.48
C ALA A 64 -2.14 -5.81 12.32
N LYS A 65 -0.98 -6.11 11.70
CA LYS A 65 0.22 -6.59 12.39
C LYS A 65 0.71 -5.62 13.48
N ASN A 66 0.40 -4.33 13.34
CA ASN A 66 0.94 -3.26 14.16
C ASN A 66 -0.13 -2.54 15.00
N ALA A 67 -1.40 -2.96 14.91
CA ALA A 67 -2.54 -2.27 15.51
C ALA A 67 -2.47 -2.16 17.05
N GLY A 68 -1.69 -3.00 17.73
CA GLY A 68 -1.50 -2.96 19.19
C GLY A 68 -0.56 -1.86 19.71
N LYS A 69 0.13 -1.12 18.83
CA LYS A 69 1.01 0.00 19.22
C LYS A 69 0.41 1.34 18.81
N GLN A 70 -0.09 1.43 17.58
CA GLN A 70 -0.72 2.58 16.93
C GLN A 70 -1.14 2.14 15.53
N LEU A 71 -2.22 2.67 14.93
CA LEU A 71 -2.53 2.38 13.52
C LEU A 71 -1.44 3.00 12.62
N PRO A 72 -0.52 2.21 12.03
CA PRO A 72 0.58 2.78 11.28
C PRO A 72 0.09 3.33 9.94
N TYR A 73 0.60 4.48 9.55
CA TYR A 73 0.37 5.08 8.24
C TYR A 73 1.53 4.79 7.28
N ALA A 74 2.76 4.80 7.80
CA ALA A 74 4.00 4.60 7.08
C ALA A 74 5.09 4.13 8.06
N GLU A 75 6.23 3.70 7.55
CA GLU A 75 7.39 3.24 8.30
C GLU A 75 8.65 3.91 7.74
N PHE A 76 9.21 4.87 8.47
CA PHE A 76 10.39 5.62 8.05
C PHE A 76 11.08 6.27 9.25
N GLY A 77 12.34 6.67 9.08
CA GLY A 77 13.16 7.25 10.14
C GLY A 77 13.28 6.29 11.33
N THR A 78 12.69 6.65 12.47
CA THR A 78 12.74 5.89 13.73
C THR A 78 11.73 4.73 13.82
N GLY A 79 10.98 4.44 12.74
CA GLY A 79 10.09 3.29 12.65
C GLY A 79 8.66 3.65 12.24
N LEU A 80 7.67 3.02 12.88
CA LEU A 80 6.25 3.21 12.56
C LEU A 80 5.79 4.64 12.83
N GLN A 81 5.18 5.25 11.84
CA GLN A 81 4.64 6.60 11.90
C GLN A 81 3.13 6.56 11.75
N ASN A 82 2.42 7.33 12.59
CA ASN A 82 0.98 7.53 12.42
C ASN A 82 0.67 8.57 11.32
N LYS A 83 -0.63 8.76 11.07
CA LYS A 83 -1.13 9.69 10.05
C LYS A 83 -0.71 11.13 10.31
N GLU A 84 -0.70 11.56 11.56
CA GLU A 84 -0.40 12.95 11.96
C GLU A 84 1.09 13.25 11.80
N LYS A 85 1.96 12.44 12.42
CA LYS A 85 3.42 12.54 12.26
C LYS A 85 3.84 12.48 10.80
N THR A 86 3.24 11.57 10.02
CA THR A 86 3.50 11.51 8.58
C THR A 86 3.09 12.81 7.88
N LYS A 87 1.92 13.37 8.17
CA LYS A 87 1.49 14.64 7.57
C LYS A 87 2.42 15.79 7.95
N ASN A 88 2.82 15.89 9.21
CA ASN A 88 3.70 16.97 9.68
C ASN A 88 5.07 16.89 9.01
N PHE A 89 5.64 15.68 8.91
CA PHE A 89 6.87 15.45 8.14
C PHE A 89 6.72 15.91 6.68
N LEU A 90 5.68 15.43 5.98
CA LEU A 90 5.48 15.79 4.57
C LEU A 90 5.21 17.29 4.35
N ALA A 91 4.57 17.97 5.30
CA ALA A 91 4.38 19.41 5.25
C ALA A 91 5.70 20.16 5.45
N GLY A 92 6.55 19.69 6.37
CA GLY A 92 7.89 20.24 6.58
C GLY A 92 8.76 20.13 5.31
N GLU A 93 8.74 18.97 4.65
CA GLU A 93 9.45 18.77 3.38
C GLU A 93 8.95 19.71 2.27
N LEU A 94 7.63 19.95 2.22
CA LEU A 94 7.04 20.86 1.24
C LEU A 94 7.48 22.32 1.48
N ILE A 95 7.51 22.76 2.74
CA ILE A 95 7.99 24.09 3.14
C ILE A 95 9.48 24.25 2.84
N ALA A 96 10.26 23.19 3.04
CA ALA A 96 11.69 23.17 2.75
C ALA A 96 12.00 23.12 1.23
N GLY A 97 10.99 22.96 0.37
CA GLY A 97 11.17 22.87 -1.08
C GLY A 97 11.81 21.55 -1.53
N SER A 98 11.70 20.48 -0.73
CA SER A 98 12.25 19.17 -1.09
C SER A 98 11.56 18.61 -2.34
N SER A 99 12.33 18.16 -3.33
CA SER A 99 11.75 17.56 -4.54
C SER A 99 10.98 16.27 -4.24
N VAL A 100 10.03 15.92 -5.11
CA VAL A 100 9.31 14.62 -5.04
C VAL A 100 10.28 13.44 -5.02
N GLU A 101 11.35 13.53 -5.80
CA GLU A 101 12.42 12.53 -5.82
C GLU A 101 13.11 12.38 -4.47
N ASN A 102 13.52 13.48 -3.83
CA ASN A 102 14.23 13.44 -2.55
C ASN A 102 13.36 12.83 -1.45
N VAL A 103 12.10 13.23 -1.36
CA VAL A 103 11.15 12.64 -0.40
C VAL A 103 10.85 11.19 -0.73
N GLY A 104 10.73 10.83 -2.01
CA GLY A 104 10.57 9.45 -2.45
C GLY A 104 11.73 8.55 -2.06
N LYS A 105 12.98 9.05 -2.20
CA LYS A 105 14.21 8.37 -1.78
C LYS A 105 14.23 8.17 -0.27
N TYR A 106 13.91 9.21 0.50
CA TYR A 106 13.84 9.11 1.96
C TYR A 106 12.80 8.10 2.44
N LEU A 107 11.64 8.05 1.77
CA LEU A 107 10.59 7.07 2.05
C LEU A 107 10.91 5.65 1.54
N GLY A 108 12.04 5.44 0.86
CA GLY A 108 12.42 4.15 0.27
C GLY A 108 11.49 3.68 -0.85
N VAL A 109 10.69 4.58 -1.43
CA VAL A 109 9.75 4.28 -2.52
C VAL A 109 10.39 4.54 -3.88
N TRP A 110 11.25 5.55 -3.97
CA TRP A 110 11.90 5.93 -5.22
C TRP A 110 12.86 4.85 -5.71
N GLY A 111 12.94 4.68 -7.04
CA GLY A 111 13.78 3.66 -7.68
C GLY A 111 13.17 2.26 -7.72
N LEU A 112 12.09 2.00 -6.96
CA LEU A 112 11.32 0.77 -7.11
C LEU A 112 10.46 0.82 -8.39
N PRO A 113 10.24 -0.30 -9.09
CA PRO A 113 9.20 -0.41 -10.11
C PRO A 113 7.83 0.04 -9.57
N LEU A 114 7.02 0.74 -10.39
CA LEU A 114 5.76 1.36 -9.95
C LEU A 114 4.81 0.39 -9.23
N ASN A 115 4.75 -0.86 -9.68
CA ASN A 115 3.93 -1.90 -9.07
C ASN A 115 4.45 -2.32 -7.68
N GLN A 116 5.78 -2.33 -7.47
CA GLN A 116 6.39 -2.56 -6.17
C GLN A 116 6.21 -1.33 -5.26
N GLN A 117 6.26 -0.12 -5.82
CA GLN A 117 5.91 1.10 -5.09
C GLN A 117 4.50 1.01 -4.52
N ARG A 118 3.51 0.56 -5.31
CA ARG A 118 2.08 0.50 -4.90
C ARG A 118 1.80 -0.37 -3.68
N ILE A 119 2.60 -1.43 -3.49
CA ILE A 119 2.47 -2.36 -2.35
C ILE A 119 3.39 -1.99 -1.17
N HIS A 120 4.27 -1.00 -1.35
CA HIS A 120 5.21 -0.57 -0.31
C HIS A 120 4.49 0.07 0.89
N ALA A 121 5.03 -0.11 2.09
CA ALA A 121 4.50 0.45 3.33
C ALA A 121 4.42 1.99 3.28
N ASN A 122 5.28 2.64 2.52
CA ASN A 122 5.33 4.10 2.41
C ASN A 122 4.62 4.69 1.17
N TRP A 123 4.01 3.85 0.33
CA TRP A 123 3.33 4.31 -0.89
C TRP A 123 2.33 5.44 -0.64
N ARG A 124 1.51 5.30 0.40
CA ARG A 124 0.46 6.27 0.74
C ARG A 124 1.02 7.61 1.24
N ALA A 125 2.22 7.60 1.81
CA ALA A 125 2.93 8.83 2.19
C ALA A 125 3.50 9.49 0.93
N PHE A 126 4.22 8.72 0.10
CA PHE A 126 4.82 9.21 -1.14
C PHE A 126 3.79 9.78 -2.13
N LYS A 127 2.69 9.05 -2.41
CA LYS A 127 1.61 9.50 -3.28
C LYS A 127 0.95 10.78 -2.75
N ARG A 128 0.84 10.93 -1.43
CA ARG A 128 0.32 12.15 -0.81
C ARG A 128 1.25 13.32 -1.05
N TYR A 129 2.56 13.15 -0.84
CA TYR A 129 3.55 14.19 -1.11
C TYR A 129 3.54 14.63 -2.56
N SER A 130 3.61 13.67 -3.48
CA SER A 130 3.59 13.92 -4.94
C SER A 130 2.37 14.76 -5.35
N LYS A 131 1.21 14.55 -4.72
CA LYS A 131 -0.01 15.33 -4.98
C LYS A 131 0.01 16.74 -4.38
N MET A 132 0.73 16.96 -3.28
CA MET A 132 0.83 18.29 -2.65
C MET A 132 1.89 19.17 -3.33
N TYR A 133 2.87 18.55 -3.97
CA TYR A 133 3.97 19.24 -4.66
C TYR A 133 3.60 19.69 -6.09
N ALA A 134 2.70 18.95 -6.75
CA ALA A 134 2.17 19.25 -8.09
C ALA A 134 1.09 20.34 -8.04
#